data_AF-A0A7S2K538-F1
#
_entry.id   AF-A0A7S2K538-F1
#
_cell.length_a   1.000
_cell.length_b   1.000
_cell.length_c   1.000
_cell.angle_alpha   90.00
_cell.angle_beta   90.00
_cell.angle_gamma   90.00
#
_symmetry.space_group_name_H-M   'P 1'
#
loop_
_entity.id
_entity.type
_entity.pdbx_description
1 polymer ?
#
loop_
_entity_poly.entity_id
_entity_poly.type
_entity_poly.pdbx_seq_one_letter_code
_entity_poly.pdbx_strand_id
1 'polypeptide(L)'
;AEYHIRYRVRRAIEDPTSGPKAQVLDLVVVGLIVLSTLCAVLVTVAEFEKAYHQTFQILETVFTGAFTLEIFVRLWTARTWEKYFCSPSNQVDILATLPWYVEAALTAFSPHGRSAHLQDVAGSMRALRIARLVRMLRVAKFARHSEVVHVVLESLLASRTGFAVLVAFLGMGSIVSATLVYAMESEQPNGAFKS
;
A
#
# COMPACT_ATOMS: atom_id res chain seq x y z
N ALA A 1 33.98 -7.90 13.35
CA ALA A 1 33.87 -6.67 12.54
C ALA A 1 32.50 -6.55 11.85
N GLU A 2 32.06 -7.59 11.13
CA GLU A 2 30.81 -7.57 10.35
C GLU A 2 29.54 -7.28 11.17
N TYR A 3 29.41 -7.87 12.37
CA TYR A 3 28.29 -7.62 13.28
C TYR A 3 28.15 -6.15 13.69
N HIS A 4 29.28 -5.47 13.91
CA HIS A 4 29.28 -4.04 14.27
C HIS A 4 28.83 -3.16 13.09
N ILE A 5 29.20 -3.53 11.86
CA ILE A 5 28.78 -2.79 10.65
C ILE A 5 27.27 -2.95 10.45
N ARG A 6 26.75 -4.18 10.50
CA ARG A 6 25.31 -4.45 10.38
C ARG A 6 24.50 -3.72 11.45
N TYR A 7 24.99 -3.71 12.69
CA TYR A 7 24.35 -2.96 13.78
C TYR A 7 24.33 -1.44 13.53
N ARG A 8 25.43 -0.85 13.06
CA ARG A 8 25.50 0.59 12.76
C ARG A 8 24.58 1.00 11.61
N VAL A 9 24.55 0.20 10.54
CA VAL A 9 23.66 0.44 9.39
C VAL A 9 22.20 0.27 9.82
N ARG A 10 21.89 -0.77 10.58
CA ARG A 10 20.54 -0.98 11.14
C ARG A 10 20.07 0.21 11.96
N ARG A 11 20.91 0.66 12.90
CA ARG A 11 20.60 1.80 13.76
C ARG A 11 20.39 3.08 12.96
N ALA A 12 21.17 3.30 11.91
CA ALA A 12 21.00 4.48 11.04
C ALA A 12 19.71 4.45 10.19
N ILE A 13 19.13 3.27 9.95
CA ILE A 13 17.91 3.10 9.16
C ILE A 13 16.66 3.05 10.05
N GLU A 14 16.76 2.48 11.25
CA GLU A 14 15.65 2.35 12.20
C GLU A 14 15.45 3.63 13.03
N ASP A 15 16.52 4.37 13.32
CA ASP A 15 16.49 5.56 14.16
C ASP A 15 17.11 6.76 13.42
N PRO A 16 16.27 7.65 12.85
CA PRO A 16 16.71 8.86 12.17
C PRO A 16 17.53 9.79 13.09
N THR A 17 17.30 9.75 14.41
CA THR A 17 18.00 10.61 15.37
C THR A 17 19.39 10.11 15.74
N SER A 18 19.76 8.90 15.28
CA SER A 18 21.04 8.26 15.62
C SER A 18 22.27 9.00 15.09
N GLY A 19 22.11 9.92 14.14
CA GLY A 19 23.16 10.88 13.74
C GLY A 19 22.85 11.61 12.42
N PRO A 20 23.70 12.58 12.02
CA PRO A 20 23.45 13.41 10.83
C PRO A 20 23.29 12.60 9.53
N LYS A 21 24.04 11.51 9.39
CA LYS A 21 23.95 10.61 8.22
C LYS A 21 22.62 9.85 8.18
N ALA A 22 22.09 9.48 9.36
CA ALA A 22 20.80 8.81 9.47
C ALA A 22 19.67 9.77 9.11
N GLN A 23 19.73 11.03 9.57
CA GLN A 23 18.77 12.07 9.22
C GLN A 23 18.73 12.35 7.71
N VAL A 24 19.89 12.43 7.05
CA VAL A 24 19.94 12.64 5.59
C VAL A 24 19.35 11.44 4.86
N LEU A 25 19.67 10.21 5.29
CA LEU A 25 19.11 9.00 4.69
C LEU A 25 17.58 8.95 4.85
N ASP A 26 17.09 9.25 6.06
CA ASP A 26 15.66 9.32 6.35
C ASP A 26 14.96 10.37 5.49
N LEU A 27 15.52 11.57 5.40
CA LEU A 27 15.01 12.65 4.54
C LEU A 27 14.96 12.24 3.06
N VAL A 28 15.98 11.54 2.57
CA VAL A 28 16.02 11.03 1.19
C VAL A 28 14.93 9.98 0.96
N VAL A 29 14.77 9.04 1.88
CA VAL A 29 13.73 7.99 1.78
C VAL A 29 12.33 8.62 1.81
N VAL A 30 12.10 9.55 2.74
CA VAL A 30 10.85 10.32 2.83
C VAL A 30 10.60 11.10 1.53
N GLY A 31 11.60 11.79 1.02
CA GLY A 31 11.52 12.51 -0.26
C GLY A 31 11.17 11.60 -1.44
N LEU A 32 11.77 10.40 -1.51
CA LEU A 32 11.44 9.38 -2.51
C LEU A 32 9.99 8.90 -2.38
N ILE A 33 9.48 8.70 -1.15
CA ILE A 33 8.08 8.33 -0.91
C ILE A 33 7.14 9.45 -1.40
N VAL A 34 7.40 10.71 -1.04
CA VAL A 34 6.59 11.86 -1.51
C VAL A 34 6.57 11.92 -3.03
N LEU A 35 7.76 11.93 -3.64
CA LEU A 35 7.89 12.10 -5.08
C LEU A 35 7.23 10.95 -5.85
N SER A 36 7.46 9.72 -5.40
CA SER A 36 6.85 8.55 -6.03
C SER A 36 5.33 8.51 -5.87
N THR A 37 4.80 9.01 -4.76
CA THR A 37 3.35 9.14 -4.53
C THR A 37 2.77 10.26 -5.38
N LEU A 38 3.45 11.40 -5.48
CA LEU A 38 3.05 12.51 -6.34
C LEU A 38 2.97 12.08 -7.81
N CYS A 39 3.98 11.35 -8.31
CA CYS A 39 3.93 10.78 -9.66
C CYS A 39 2.74 9.83 -9.83
N ALA A 40 2.47 8.97 -8.84
CA ALA A 40 1.32 8.06 -8.88
C ALA A 40 -0.03 8.80 -8.90
N VAL A 41 -0.14 9.94 -8.22
CA VAL A 41 -1.31 10.82 -8.25
C VAL A 41 -1.43 11.53 -9.60
N LEU A 42 -0.33 12.06 -10.14
CA LEU A 42 -0.34 12.74 -11.46
C LEU A 42 -0.77 11.80 -12.59
N VAL A 43 -0.40 10.52 -12.52
CA VAL A 43 -0.87 9.47 -13.44
C VAL A 43 -2.40 9.28 -13.42
N THR A 44 -3.10 9.67 -12.35
CA THR A 44 -4.57 9.55 -12.31
C THR A 44 -5.26 10.55 -13.25
N VAL A 45 -4.57 11.63 -13.64
CA VAL A 45 -5.07 12.61 -14.58
C VAL A 45 -4.79 12.13 -16.00
N ALA A 46 -5.86 11.84 -16.75
CA ALA A 46 -5.79 11.20 -18.08
C ALA A 46 -4.94 11.99 -19.10
N GLU A 47 -4.90 13.32 -19.00
CA GLU A 47 -4.09 14.19 -19.86
C GLU A 47 -2.59 13.96 -19.63
N PHE A 48 -2.16 13.91 -18.37
CA PHE A 48 -0.78 13.64 -18.00
C PHE A 48 -0.39 12.17 -18.29
N GLU A 49 -1.27 11.21 -18.01
CA GLU A 49 -1.03 9.79 -18.32
C GLU A 49 -0.75 9.61 -19.82
N LYS A 50 -1.57 10.22 -20.69
CA LYS A 50 -1.41 10.09 -22.15
C LYS A 50 -0.16 10.80 -22.67
N ALA A 51 0.15 12.00 -22.15
CA ALA A 51 1.27 12.80 -22.62
C ALA A 51 2.64 12.24 -22.16
N TYR A 52 2.71 11.65 -20.96
CA TYR A 52 3.97 11.26 -20.31
C TYR A 52 4.01 9.79 -19.89
N HIS A 53 3.24 8.93 -20.55
CA HIS A 53 3.09 7.52 -20.19
C HIS A 53 4.43 6.81 -19.96
N GLN A 54 5.34 6.89 -20.93
CA GLN A 54 6.67 6.25 -20.84
C GLN A 54 7.51 6.82 -19.70
N THR A 55 7.49 8.14 -19.50
CA THR A 55 8.21 8.80 -18.40
C THR A 55 7.72 8.29 -17.05
N PHE A 56 6.40 8.17 -16.86
CA PHE A 56 5.84 7.64 -15.62
C PHE A 56 6.19 6.17 -15.38
N GLN A 57 6.23 5.33 -16.43
CA GLN A 57 6.66 3.94 -16.33
C GLN A 57 8.14 3.81 -15.90
N ILE A 58 9.02 4.65 -16.47
CA ILE A 58 10.44 4.69 -16.11
C ILE A 58 10.58 5.14 -14.64
N LEU A 59 9.91 6.22 -14.26
CA LEU A 59 9.92 6.73 -12.88
C LEU A 59 9.40 5.68 -11.89
N GLU A 60 8.30 5.00 -12.21
CA GLU A 60 7.74 3.94 -11.37
C GLU A 60 8.74 2.80 -11.18
N THR A 61 9.46 2.43 -12.23
CA THR A 61 10.52 1.41 -12.18
C THR A 61 11.70 1.88 -11.32
N VAL A 62 12.14 3.13 -11.47
CA VAL A 62 13.24 3.72 -10.68
C VAL A 62 12.88 3.79 -9.19
N PHE A 63 11.69 4.28 -8.85
CA PHE A 63 11.23 4.34 -7.46
C PHE A 63 11.08 2.96 -6.84
N THR A 64 10.51 2.01 -7.60
CA THR A 64 10.39 0.62 -7.13
C THR A 64 11.77 0.00 -6.90
N GLY A 65 12.73 0.24 -7.78
CA GLY A 65 14.12 -0.18 -7.62
C GLY A 65 14.77 0.39 -6.36
N ALA A 66 14.59 1.69 -6.09
CA ALA A 66 15.09 2.34 -4.89
C ALA A 66 14.48 1.76 -3.60
N PHE A 67 13.17 1.54 -3.57
CA PHE A 67 12.50 0.91 -2.42
C PHE A 67 12.86 -0.57 -2.26
N THR A 68 13.09 -1.27 -3.36
CA THR A 68 13.59 -2.64 -3.32
C THR A 68 14.98 -2.69 -2.70
N LEU A 69 15.87 -1.76 -3.06
CA LEU A 69 17.19 -1.64 -2.44
C LEU A 69 17.09 -1.35 -0.94
N GLU A 70 16.19 -0.45 -0.53
CA GLU A 70 15.89 -0.19 0.88
C GLU A 70 15.47 -1.47 1.63
N ILE A 71 14.57 -2.27 1.03
CA ILE A 71 14.12 -3.57 1.57
C ILE A 71 15.31 -4.53 1.71
N PHE A 72 16.16 -4.66 0.69
CA PHE A 72 17.33 -5.54 0.73
C PHE A 72 18.33 -5.14 1.82
N VAL A 73 18.61 -3.84 1.97
CA VAL A 73 19.50 -3.35 3.03
C VAL A 73 18.91 -3.67 4.40
N ARG A 74 17.60 -3.46 4.60
CA ARG A 74 16.95 -3.83 5.87
C ARG A 74 16.98 -5.34 6.12
N LEU A 75 16.71 -6.15 5.11
CA LEU A 75 16.76 -7.61 5.22
C LEU A 75 18.17 -8.10 5.57
N TRP A 76 19.22 -7.53 4.98
CA TRP A 76 20.61 -7.87 5.27
C TRP A 76 21.04 -7.51 6.70
N THR A 77 20.52 -6.40 7.23
CA THR A 77 20.77 -5.97 8.61
C THR A 77 19.87 -6.62 9.65
N ALA A 78 18.80 -7.31 9.22
CA ALA A 78 17.86 -7.96 10.13
C ALA A 78 18.51 -9.11 10.90
N ARG A 79 18.05 -9.30 12.16
CA ARG A 79 18.59 -10.35 13.04
C ARG A 79 18.18 -11.76 12.60
N THR A 80 16.95 -11.92 12.14
CA THR A 80 16.41 -13.16 11.54
C THR A 80 15.37 -12.79 10.48
N TRP A 81 15.21 -13.65 9.46
CA TRP A 81 14.31 -13.41 8.34
C TRP A 81 12.84 -13.45 8.79
N GLU A 82 12.49 -14.38 9.67
CA GLU A 82 11.14 -14.50 10.23
C GLU A 82 10.68 -13.21 10.92
N LYS A 83 11.55 -12.63 11.77
CA LYS A 83 11.23 -11.38 12.47
C LYS A 83 11.11 -10.21 11.50
N TYR A 84 11.84 -10.25 10.39
CA TYR A 84 11.72 -9.24 9.34
C TYR A 84 10.35 -9.31 8.65
N PHE A 85 9.93 -10.48 8.19
CA PHE A 85 8.65 -10.65 7.47
C PHE A 85 7.42 -10.57 8.37
N CYS A 86 7.55 -10.86 9.67
CA CYS A 86 6.46 -10.68 10.64
C CYS A 86 6.29 -9.23 11.13
N SER A 87 7.22 -8.32 10.82
CA SER A 87 7.11 -6.91 11.24
C SER A 87 6.09 -6.17 10.37
N PRO A 88 5.04 -5.55 10.95
CA PRO A 88 4.03 -4.82 10.18
C PRO A 88 4.60 -3.73 9.28
N SER A 89 5.62 -2.99 9.74
CA SER A 89 6.24 -1.94 8.92
C SER A 89 6.97 -2.51 7.70
N ASN A 90 7.61 -3.68 7.83
CA ASN A 90 8.31 -4.29 6.71
C ASN A 90 7.33 -4.93 5.72
N GLN A 91 6.19 -5.43 6.21
CA GLN A 91 5.10 -5.90 5.35
C GLN A 91 4.56 -4.76 4.49
N VAL A 92 4.35 -3.56 5.06
CA VAL A 92 3.95 -2.38 4.29
C VAL A 92 4.98 -2.04 3.20
N ASP A 93 6.28 -2.08 3.53
CA ASP A 93 7.33 -1.83 2.55
C ASP A 93 7.30 -2.82 1.37
N ILE A 94 7.12 -4.12 1.67
CA ILE A 94 7.00 -5.18 0.66
C ILE A 94 5.74 -4.95 -0.18
N LEU A 95 4.58 -4.83 0.46
CA LEU A 95 3.28 -4.62 -0.20
C LEU A 95 3.29 -3.39 -1.11
N ALA A 96 3.99 -2.32 -0.74
CA ALA A 96 4.10 -1.10 -1.53
C ALA A 96 4.90 -1.29 -2.84
N THR A 97 5.81 -2.27 -2.90
CA THR A 97 6.63 -2.57 -4.10
C THR A 97 6.05 -3.70 -4.95
N LEU A 98 5.21 -4.58 -4.37
CA LEU A 98 4.60 -5.71 -5.07
C LEU A 98 3.87 -5.39 -6.38
N PRO A 99 3.10 -4.29 -6.53
CA PRO A 99 2.30 -4.05 -7.73
C PRO A 99 3.11 -4.08 -9.02
N TRP A 100 4.29 -3.44 -9.02
CA TRP A 100 5.18 -3.42 -10.17
C TRP A 100 5.72 -4.82 -10.49
N TYR A 101 6.10 -5.60 -9.47
CA TYR A 101 6.56 -6.98 -9.68
C TYR A 101 5.45 -7.89 -10.20
N VAL A 102 4.22 -7.72 -9.73
CA VAL A 102 3.06 -8.46 -10.23
C VAL A 102 2.81 -8.12 -11.70
N GLU A 103 2.80 -6.84 -12.06
CA GLU A 103 2.63 -6.39 -13.45
C GLU A 103 3.75 -6.88 -14.37
N ALA A 104 5.01 -6.76 -13.93
CA ALA A 104 6.17 -7.26 -14.65
C ALA A 104 6.13 -8.78 -14.84
N ALA A 105 5.75 -9.55 -13.81
CA ALA A 105 5.60 -10.99 -13.89
C ALA A 105 4.47 -11.39 -14.86
N LEU A 106 3.29 -10.76 -14.75
CA LEU A 106 2.17 -11.03 -15.66
C LEU A 106 2.54 -10.76 -17.13
N THR A 107 3.32 -9.70 -17.37
CA THR A 107 3.82 -9.35 -18.71
C THR A 107 4.87 -10.35 -19.20
N ALA A 108 5.82 -10.73 -18.34
CA ALA A 108 6.92 -11.64 -18.68
C ALA A 108 6.47 -13.09 -18.88
N PHE A 109 5.46 -13.56 -18.14
CA PHE A 109 4.90 -14.91 -18.27
C PHE A 109 3.82 -15.03 -19.36
N SER A 110 3.51 -13.95 -20.09
CA SER A 110 2.62 -13.96 -21.27
C SER A 110 3.34 -13.83 -22.64
N PRO A 111 4.50 -14.47 -22.91
CA PRO A 111 5.29 -14.08 -24.07
C PRO A 111 4.76 -14.65 -25.40
N HIS A 112 4.03 -15.77 -25.45
CA HIS A 112 3.64 -16.39 -26.73
C HIS A 112 2.33 -17.21 -26.66
N GLY A 113 1.25 -16.68 -27.24
CA GLY A 113 0.12 -17.47 -27.75
C GLY A 113 -1.06 -17.75 -26.80
N ARG A 114 -2.24 -17.26 -27.20
CA ARG A 114 -3.57 -17.90 -27.00
C ARG A 114 -3.83 -18.62 -25.67
N SER A 115 -3.68 -17.94 -24.55
CA SER A 115 -4.51 -18.27 -23.39
C SER A 115 -5.32 -17.04 -23.01
N ALA A 116 -6.48 -16.91 -23.67
CA ALA A 116 -7.43 -15.83 -23.47
C ALA A 116 -7.82 -15.64 -21.98
N HIS A 117 -7.61 -16.65 -21.14
CA HIS A 117 -7.97 -16.65 -19.72
C HIS A 117 -6.97 -15.89 -18.82
N LEU A 118 -5.68 -15.78 -19.17
CA LEU A 118 -4.68 -15.07 -18.34
C LEU A 118 -4.53 -13.60 -18.74
N GLN A 119 -4.71 -13.28 -20.02
CA GLN A 119 -4.92 -11.90 -20.45
C GLN A 119 -6.23 -11.32 -19.93
N ASP A 120 -7.24 -12.13 -19.62
CA ASP A 120 -8.44 -11.66 -18.91
C ASP A 120 -8.16 -11.28 -17.45
N VAL A 121 -7.14 -11.88 -16.81
CA VAL A 121 -6.76 -11.52 -15.42
C VAL A 121 -5.87 -10.28 -15.39
N ALA A 122 -4.92 -10.15 -16.32
CA ALA A 122 -4.07 -8.96 -16.44
C ALA A 122 -4.80 -7.78 -17.13
N GLY A 123 -5.70 -8.07 -18.06
CA GLY A 123 -6.54 -7.13 -18.81
C GLY A 123 -7.91 -6.86 -18.18
N SER A 124 -8.29 -7.63 -17.16
CA SER A 124 -9.37 -7.25 -16.25
C SER A 124 -8.97 -5.92 -15.63
N MET A 125 -9.67 -4.86 -16.05
CA MET A 125 -9.53 -3.53 -15.49
C MET A 125 -9.55 -3.54 -13.94
N ARG A 126 -10.10 -4.57 -13.30
CA ARG A 126 -10.12 -4.74 -11.84
C ARG A 126 -8.74 -5.04 -11.25
N ALA A 127 -7.94 -5.94 -11.84
CA ALA A 127 -6.62 -6.27 -11.31
C ALA A 127 -5.65 -5.10 -11.43
N LEU A 128 -5.64 -4.41 -12.58
CA LEU A 128 -4.87 -3.19 -12.79
C LEU A 128 -5.35 -2.04 -11.89
N ARG A 129 -6.67 -1.91 -11.65
CA ARG A 129 -7.20 -0.93 -10.67
C ARG A 129 -6.73 -1.24 -9.25
N ILE A 130 -6.76 -2.50 -8.82
CA ILE A 130 -6.29 -2.89 -7.48
C ILE A 130 -4.77 -2.65 -7.39
N ALA A 131 -3.98 -3.02 -8.39
CA ALA A 131 -2.54 -2.73 -8.43
C ALA A 131 -2.26 -1.21 -8.30
N ARG A 132 -3.07 -0.38 -8.97
CA ARG A 132 -3.01 1.09 -8.87
C ARG A 132 -3.36 1.62 -7.47
N LEU A 133 -4.26 0.96 -6.73
CA LEU A 133 -4.57 1.31 -5.33
C LEU A 133 -3.49 0.82 -4.36
N VAL A 134 -3.00 -0.41 -4.56
CA VAL A 134 -1.95 -1.00 -3.72
C VAL A 134 -0.66 -0.18 -3.81
N ARG A 135 -0.31 0.36 -4.98
CA ARG A 135 0.86 1.25 -5.08
C ARG A 135 0.69 2.56 -4.33
N MET A 136 -0.54 3.07 -4.13
CA MET A 136 -0.79 4.24 -3.27
C MET A 136 -0.49 3.92 -1.80
N LEU A 137 -0.53 2.65 -1.38
CA LEU A 137 -0.11 2.22 -0.05
C LEU A 137 1.38 2.50 0.23
N ARG A 138 2.20 2.87 -0.77
CA ARG A 138 3.54 3.39 -0.50
C ARG A 138 3.52 4.64 0.38
N VAL A 139 2.42 5.41 0.38
CA VAL A 139 2.23 6.51 1.33
C VAL A 139 2.14 5.99 2.77
N ALA A 140 1.68 4.76 2.99
CA ALA A 140 1.65 4.15 4.31
C ALA A 140 3.07 3.90 4.88
N LYS A 141 4.13 3.94 4.06
CA LYS A 141 5.51 4.01 4.57
C LYS A 141 5.74 5.25 5.46
N PHE A 142 4.96 6.32 5.29
CA PHE A 142 4.98 7.46 6.21
C PHE A 142 4.52 7.11 7.63
N ALA A 143 3.68 6.09 7.79
CA ALA A 143 3.19 5.67 9.10
C ALA A 143 4.34 5.37 10.08
N ARG A 144 5.44 4.78 9.57
CA ARG A 144 6.64 4.48 10.39
C ARG A 144 7.34 5.75 10.91
N HIS A 145 7.28 6.85 10.17
CA HIS A 145 7.99 8.08 10.51
C HIS A 145 7.11 9.05 11.33
N SER A 146 5.83 8.71 11.54
CA SER A 146 4.87 9.54 12.24
C SER A 146 4.47 8.92 13.57
N GLU A 147 5.02 9.45 14.67
CA GLU A 147 4.58 9.08 16.03
C GLU A 147 3.08 9.28 16.22
N VAL A 148 2.49 10.27 15.54
CA VAL A 148 1.04 10.51 15.56
C VAL A 148 0.27 9.30 15.04
N VAL A 149 0.71 8.69 13.94
CA VAL A 149 0.04 7.51 13.38
C VAL A 149 0.15 6.33 14.36
N HIS A 150 1.30 6.16 15.01
CA HIS A 150 1.48 5.14 16.04
C HIS A 150 0.53 5.34 17.23
N VAL A 151 0.47 6.54 17.79
CA VAL A 151 -0.42 6.86 18.93
C VAL A 151 -1.89 6.65 18.56
N VAL A 152 -2.29 7.05 17.35
CA VAL A 152 -3.66 6.84 16.85
C VAL A 152 -3.96 5.35 16.71
N LEU A 153 -3.06 4.57 16.11
CA LEU A 153 -3.25 3.13 15.96
C LEU A 153 -3.32 2.42 17.31
N GLU A 154 -2.45 2.76 18.26
CA GLU A 154 -2.49 2.20 19.62
C GLU A 154 -3.80 2.56 20.33
N SER A 155 -4.25 3.82 20.22
CA SER A 155 -5.52 4.27 20.80
C SER A 155 -6.72 3.50 20.20
N LEU A 156 -6.70 3.24 18.90
CA LEU A 156 -7.71 2.44 18.21
C LEU A 156 -7.68 0.97 18.66
N LEU A 157 -6.50 0.38 18.78
CA LEU A 157 -6.35 -1.01 19.22
C LEU A 157 -6.74 -1.19 20.69
N ALA A 158 -6.44 -0.22 21.54
CA ALA A 158 -6.86 -0.21 22.94
C ALA A 158 -8.39 -0.13 23.07
N SER A 159 -9.04 0.62 22.18
CA SER A 159 -10.50 0.77 22.14
C SER A 159 -11.22 -0.24 21.23
N ARG A 160 -10.53 -1.30 20.77
CA ARG A 160 -11.06 -2.28 19.79
C ARG A 160 -12.41 -2.89 20.16
N THR A 161 -12.63 -3.19 21.45
CA THR A 161 -13.88 -3.80 21.91
C THR A 161 -15.03 -2.80 21.85
N GLY A 162 -14.79 -1.55 22.25
CA GLY A 162 -15.79 -0.48 22.14
C GLY A 162 -16.13 -0.16 20.68
N PHE A 163 -15.10 -0.12 19.82
CA PHE A 163 -15.29 0.05 18.38
C PHE A 163 -16.10 -1.10 17.76
N ALA A 164 -15.83 -2.35 18.14
CA ALA A 164 -16.58 -3.51 17.65
C ALA A 164 -18.06 -3.45 18.03
N VAL A 165 -18.37 -3.05 19.27
CA VAL A 165 -19.77 -2.86 19.72
C VAL A 165 -20.44 -1.73 18.95
N LEU A 166 -19.74 -0.61 18.72
CA LEU A 166 -20.27 0.51 17.94
C LEU A 166 -20.63 0.08 16.51
N VAL A 167 -19.73 -0.63 15.83
CA VAL A 167 -19.98 -1.15 14.47
C VAL A 167 -21.14 -2.13 14.45
N ALA A 168 -21.25 -3.01 15.45
CA ALA A 168 -22.38 -3.92 15.57
C ALA A 168 -23.72 -3.18 15.75
N PHE A 169 -23.73 -2.12 16.56
CA PHE A 169 -24.92 -1.29 16.77
C PHE A 169 -25.33 -0.54 15.50
N LEU A 170 -24.38 0.09 14.81
CA LEU A 170 -24.61 0.76 13.53
C LEU A 170 -25.08 -0.23 12.45
N GLY A 171 -24.51 -1.43 12.42
CA GLY A 171 -24.92 -2.51 11.52
C GLY A 171 -26.36 -2.93 11.76
N MET A 172 -26.74 -3.22 13.01
CA MET A 172 -28.12 -3.55 13.36
C MET A 172 -29.10 -2.43 12.98
N GLY A 173 -28.75 -1.17 13.29
CA GLY A 173 -29.56 -0.01 12.91
C GLY A 173 -29.75 0.07 11.39
N SER A 174 -28.68 -0.12 10.62
CA SER A 174 -28.75 -0.11 9.15
C SER A 174 -29.64 -1.22 8.59
N ILE A 175 -29.59 -2.43 9.16
CA ILE A 175 -30.43 -3.57 8.74
C ILE A 175 -31.90 -3.30 9.02
N VAL A 176 -32.24 -2.79 10.21
CA VAL A 176 -33.62 -2.47 10.57
C VAL A 176 -34.17 -1.36 9.66
N SER A 177 -33.41 -0.27 9.47
CA SER A 177 -33.82 0.82 8.58
C SER A 177 -33.98 0.36 7.14
N ALA A 178 -33.05 -0.45 6.62
CA ALA A 178 -33.14 -1.01 5.27
C ALA A 178 -34.40 -1.90 5.11
N THR A 179 -34.70 -2.73 6.11
CA THR A 179 -35.88 -3.61 6.10
C THR A 179 -37.19 -2.81 6.12
N LEU A 180 -37.24 -1.73 6.91
CA LEU A 180 -38.42 -0.85 6.97
C LEU A 180 -38.66 -0.15 5.63
N VAL A 181 -37.62 0.45 5.04
CA VAL A 181 -37.73 1.12 3.73
C VAL A 181 -38.13 0.13 2.65
N TYR A 182 -37.53 -1.06 2.63
CA TYR A 182 -37.92 -2.13 1.71
C TYR A 182 -39.39 -2.55 1.91
N ALA A 183 -39.85 -2.75 3.14
CA ALA A 183 -41.24 -3.10 3.41
C ALA A 183 -42.23 -2.03 2.89
N MET A 184 -41.88 -0.75 3.00
CA MET A 184 -42.73 0.36 2.54
C MET A 184 -42.71 0.54 1.01
N GLU A 185 -41.59 0.26 0.34
CA GLU A 185 -41.44 0.48 -1.10
C GLU A 185 -41.66 -0.76 -1.96
N SER A 186 -41.57 -1.96 -1.40
CA SER A 186 -41.66 -3.23 -2.15
C SER A 186 -42.98 -3.42 -2.90
N GLU A 187 -44.07 -2.82 -2.44
CA GLU A 187 -45.38 -2.88 -3.10
C GLU A 187 -45.59 -1.75 -4.13
N GLN A 188 -44.68 -0.77 -4.20
CA GLN A 188 -44.80 0.35 -5.12
C GLN A 188 -44.19 0.01 -6.50
N PRO A 189 -44.91 0.24 -7.61
CA PRO A 189 -44.43 -0.12 -8.95
C PRO A 189 -43.14 0.61 -9.37
N ASN A 190 -42.84 1.77 -8.78
CA ASN A 190 -41.64 2.58 -9.01
C ASN A 190 -40.70 2.67 -7.77
N GLY A 191 -40.80 1.74 -6.81
CA GLY A 191 -39.91 1.71 -5.65
C GLY A 191 -38.44 1.56 -6.04
N ALA A 192 -37.55 2.31 -5.38
CA ALA A 192 -36.12 2.30 -5.65
C ALA A 192 -35.44 1.06 -5.01
N PHE A 193 -35.99 0.55 -3.91
CA PHE A 193 -35.46 -0.58 -3.16
C PHE A 193 -36.20 -1.88 -3.50
N LYS A 194 -35.62 -2.68 -4.40
CA LYS A 194 -36.20 -3.95 -4.90
C LYS A 194 -35.56 -5.22 -4.31
N SER A 195 -34.47 -5.09 -3.56
CA SER A 195 -33.76 -6.18 -2.88
C SER A 195 -32.94 -5.66 -1.70
#